data_AF-A0A838FXN1-F1
#
_entry.id   AF-A0A838FXN1-F1
#
_cell.length_a   1.000
_cell.length_b   1.000
_cell.length_c   1.000
_cell.angle_alpha   90.00
_cell.angle_beta   90.00
_cell.angle_gamma   90.00
#
_symmetry.space_group_name_H-M   'P 1'
#
loop_
_entity.id
_entity.type
_entity.pdbx_description
1 polymer ?
#
loop_
_entity_poly.entity_id
_entity_poly.type
_entity_poly.pdbx_seq_one_letter_code
_entity_poly.pdbx_strand_id
1 'polypeptide(L)' 'MKTYFDHEKLAVYQEAIAFCGWVGEFLQEIPGKLSVKDQLDRASTSIPLNIAEG' A
#
# COMPACT_ATOMS: atom_id res chain seq x y z
N MET A 1 2.92 -2.33 -19.35
CA MET A 1 1.57 -2.00 -18.84
C MET A 1 1.17 -0.64 -19.38
N LYS A 2 -0.08 -0.44 -19.78
CA LYS A 2 -0.55 0.90 -20.16
C LYS A 2 -0.80 1.69 -18.87
N THR A 3 -0.15 2.83 -18.71
CA THR A 3 -0.37 3.76 -17.58
C THR A 3 -1.31 4.88 -18.00
N TYR A 4 -2.25 5.25 -17.14
CA TYR A 4 -3.21 6.33 -17.32
C TYR A 4 -2.81 7.59 -16.54
N PHE A 5 -2.05 7.44 -15.45
CA PHE A 5 -1.57 8.53 -14.62
C PHE A 5 -0.04 8.56 -14.57
N ASP A 6 0.53 9.76 -14.39
CA ASP A 6 1.99 9.90 -14.42
C ASP A 6 2.69 9.26 -13.22
N HIS A 7 2.07 9.29 -12.03
CA HIS A 7 2.63 8.66 -10.84
C HIS A 7 2.81 7.14 -11.01
N GLU A 8 2.04 6.49 -11.88
CA GLU A 8 2.17 5.05 -12.16
C GLU A 8 3.52 4.69 -12.80
N LYS A 9 4.21 5.66 -13.39
CA LYS A 9 5.56 5.48 -13.96
C LYS A 9 6.66 5.54 -12.90
N LEU A 10 6.36 6.07 -11.72
CA LEU A 10 7.34 6.21 -10.65
C LEU A 10 7.64 4.83 -10.06
N ALA A 11 8.92 4.46 -10.01
CA ALA A 11 9.34 3.21 -9.38
C ALA A 11 8.85 3.14 -7.93
N VAL A 12 8.93 4.24 -7.19
CA VAL A 12 8.45 4.31 -5.79
C VAL A 12 6.95 4.08 -5.65
N TYR A 13 6.13 4.49 -6.63
CA TYR A 13 4.70 4.21 -6.62
C TYR A 13 4.44 2.71 -6.85
N GLN A 14 5.13 2.11 -7.82
CA GLN A 14 4.99 0.68 -8.12
C GLN A 14 5.39 -0.19 -6.92
N GLU A 15 6.50 0.15 -6.27
CA GLU A 15 6.93 -0.51 -5.02
C GLU A 15 5.93 -0.31 -3.89
N ALA A 16 5.32 0.88 -3.77
CA ALA A 16 4.29 1.13 -2.77
C ALA A 16 3.02 0.28 -3.00
N ILE A 17 2.62 0.07 -4.26
CA ILE A 17 1.51 -0.83 -4.60
C ILE A 17 1.85 -2.29 -4.24
N ALA A 18 3.06 -2.75 -4.57
CA ALA A 18 3.53 -4.09 -4.20
C ALA A 18 3.57 -4.27 -2.68
N PHE A 19 4.03 -3.24 -1.95
CA PHE A 19 4.04 -3.22 -0.49
C PHE A 19 2.63 -3.32 0.11
N CYS A 20 1.63 -2.62 -0.43
CA CYS A 20 0.24 -2.76 0.01
C CYS A 20 -0.27 -4.20 -0.15
N GLY A 21 0.05 -4.86 -1.29
CA GLY A 21 -0.28 -6.26 -1.51
C GLY A 21 0.35 -7.18 -0.45
N TRP A 22 1.64 -7.01 -0.20
CA TRP A 22 2.36 -7.76 0.82
C TRP A 22 1.81 -7.54 2.24
N VAL A 23 1.48 -6.29 2.61
CA VAL A 23 0.86 -5.98 3.90
C VAL A 23 -0.49 -6.69 4.04
N GLY A 24 -1.30 -6.70 2.97
CA GLY A 24 -2.58 -7.41 2.95
C GLY A 24 -2.44 -8.89 3.27
N GLU A 25 -1.46 -9.57 2.68
CA GLU A 25 -1.14 -10.98 2.96
C GLU A 25 -0.64 -11.17 4.39
N PHE A 26 0.32 -10.35 4.82
CA PHE A 26 0.89 -10.39 6.18
C PHE A 26 -0.17 -10.20 7.26
N LEU A 27 -1.14 -9.31 7.05
CA LEU A 27 -2.23 -9.07 8.00
C LEU A 27 -3.16 -10.29 8.16
N GLN A 28 -3.25 -11.20 7.17
CA GLN A 28 -4.00 -12.45 7.31
C GLN A 28 -3.34 -13.43 8.29
N GLU A 29 -2.02 -13.35 8.45
CA GLU A 29 -1.26 -14.24 9.34
C GLU A 29 -1.36 -13.82 10.82
N ILE A 30 -1.74 -12.57 11.10
CA ILE A 30 -1.83 -12.05 12.46
C ILE A 30 -3.17 -12.47 13.10
N PRO A 31 -3.17 -13.24 14.20
CA PRO A 31 -4.40 -13.69 14.83
C PRO A 31 -5.12 -12.55 15.57
N GLY A 32 -6.45 -12.62 15.57
CA GLY A 32 -7.31 -11.73 16.35
C GLY A 32 -7.47 -10.32 15.78
N LYS A 33 -8.30 -9.53 16.46
CA LYS A 33 -8.50 -8.10 16.19
C LYS A 33 -7.54 -7.31 17.07
N LEU A 34 -6.43 -6.86 16.48
CA LEU A 34 -5.49 -5.95 17.12
C LEU A 34 -5.59 -4.59 16.44
N SER A 35 -5.66 -3.51 17.21
CA SER A 35 -5.70 -2.13 16.68
C SER A 35 -4.53 -1.81 15.75
N VAL A 36 -3.38 -2.46 15.95
CA VAL A 36 -2.20 -2.34 15.09
C VAL A 36 -2.44 -2.86 13.67
N LYS A 37 -3.35 -3.83 13.47
CA LYS A 37 -3.70 -4.33 12.13
C LYS A 37 -4.35 -3.22 11.30
N ASP A 38 -5.37 -2.58 11.87
CA ASP A 38 -6.10 -1.49 11.21
C ASP A 38 -5.19 -0.27 10.98
N GLN A 39 -4.29 0.02 11.92
CA GLN A 39 -3.31 1.10 11.76
C GLN A 39 -2.33 0.81 10.64
N LEU A 40 -1.80 -0.41 10.56
CA LEU A 40 -0.85 -0.82 9.53
C LEU A 40 -1.50 -0.83 8.14
N ASP A 41 -2.73 -1.33 8.02
CA ASP A 41 -3.49 -1.36 6.76
C ASP A 41 -3.76 0.06 6.21
N ARG A 42 -4.15 0.97 7.11
CA ARG A 42 -4.35 2.38 6.75
C ARG A 42 -3.04 3.07 6.40
N ALA A 43 -1.98 2.82 7.16
CA ALA A 43 -0.68 3.42 6.93
C ALA A 43 -0.08 2.95 5.60
N SER A 44 -0.16 1.66 5.28
CA SER A 44 0.33 1.12 4.00
C SER A 44 -0.41 1.77 2.82
N THR A 45 -1.74 1.83 2.88
CA THR A 45 -2.58 2.47 1.85
C THR A 45 -2.28 3.96 1.67
N SER A 46 -1.89 4.66 2.76
CA SER A 46 -1.56 6.08 2.67
C SER A 46 -0.34 6.38 1.80
N ILE A 47 0.62 5.45 1.69
CA ILE A 47 1.88 5.66 0.96
C ILE A 47 1.63 5.89 -0.54
N PRO A 48 1.00 4.97 -1.30
CA PRO A 48 0.74 5.21 -2.72
C PRO A 48 -0.21 6.39 -2.95
N LEU A 49 -1.12 6.69 -2.01
CA LEU A 49 -1.99 7.86 -2.09
C LEU A 49 -1.19 9.17 -2.03
N ASN A 50 -0.26 9.30 -1.08
CA ASN A 50 0.57 10.50 -0.97
C ASN A 50 1.53 10.64 -2.17
N ILE A 51 2.07 9.53 -2.69
CA ILE A 51 2.90 9.56 -3.90
C ILE A 51 2.09 10.03 -5.12
N ALA A 52 0.83 9.59 -5.22
CA ALA A 52 -0.05 9.98 -6.31
C ALA A 52 -0.52 11.44 -6.24
N GLU A 53 -0.65 11.99 -5.02
CA GLU A 53 -1.06 13.38 -4.76
C GLU A 53 0.07 14.39 -5.05
N GLY A 54 1.32 14.06 -4.70
CA GLY A 54 2.51 14.88 -4.95
C GLY A 54 2.90 15.78 -3.80
#